data_AF-A0A662WF92-F1
#
_entry.id   AF-A0A662WF92-F1
#
_cell.length_a   1.000
_cell.length_b   1.000
_cell.length_c   1.000
_cell.angle_alpha   90.00
_cell.angle_beta   90.00
_cell.angle_gamma   90.00
#
_symmetry.space_group_name_H-M   'P 1'
#
loop_
_entity.id
_entity.type
_entity.pdbx_description
1 polymer ?
#
loop_
_entity_poly.entity_id
_entity_poly.type
_entity_poly.pdbx_seq_one_letter_code
_entity_poly.pdbx_strand_id
1 'polypeptide(L)'
;MHDPVQGKTLPHILNDLLTERAFGRAERSADTETAWIWNGRKALDGSSSPDPVANGEVSYGAFLRAKFPLSDEPKVAKHNKHMRKVLRQDFTAPGNPGEGLAAEHHELLHHLLLPQTAASSEEAMQMAGLADSPYCFVVPAFFKLLQHLQTNAVRFNLIFRTFGDDLHRVAREFNCFCEGRHPCFPLVTPMDGSDGGIDRRIHLQTTPDGVEPPRFGTFVRAEDLTMLVMGTFKQPKIADDEAFGYYAAQSENLHIVRELPNIHAFLTGRWRDSQATLALRDFYPFWFQNREAATAGKLLTLDPMCGANEVHAMFFDDNILAHDAHIVDARVAHDGSAVAFEHTRELHLMRVEPLEAIQSDMYFVNRFEASLQRRRRQKQQQDAN
;
A
#
# COMPACT_ATOMS: atom_id res chain seq x y z
N MET A 1 10.87 6.29 -1.82
CA MET A 1 9.50 6.64 -2.24
C MET A 1 9.53 7.90 -3.12
N HIS A 2 9.13 7.79 -4.39
CA HIS A 2 8.96 8.91 -5.31
C HIS A 2 7.65 8.63 -6.05
N ASP A 3 6.82 9.63 -6.29
CA ASP A 3 5.66 9.47 -7.17
C ASP A 3 6.06 10.02 -8.56
N PRO A 4 6.56 9.15 -9.48
CA PRO A 4 6.95 9.58 -10.82
C PRO A 4 5.77 10.07 -11.66
N VAL A 5 4.55 9.65 -11.34
CA VAL A 5 3.33 10.07 -12.03
C VAL A 5 2.99 11.53 -11.67
N GLN A 6 3.25 11.95 -10.43
CA GLN A 6 2.99 13.33 -9.97
C GLN A 6 4.23 14.23 -9.89
N GLY A 7 5.42 13.66 -10.07
CA GLY A 7 6.72 14.34 -9.95
C GLY A 7 7.00 14.85 -8.53
N LYS A 8 6.61 14.07 -7.51
CA LYS A 8 6.77 14.45 -6.10
C LYS A 8 7.94 13.72 -5.46
N THR A 9 8.82 14.48 -4.81
CA THR A 9 9.86 13.99 -3.93
C THR A 9 9.25 13.56 -2.58
N LEU A 10 9.95 12.75 -1.79
CA LEU A 10 9.47 12.33 -0.48
C LEU A 10 9.12 13.50 0.46
N PRO A 11 9.92 14.59 0.57
CA PRO A 11 9.54 15.76 1.36
C PRO A 11 8.17 16.35 0.96
N HIS A 12 7.87 16.41 -0.33
CA HIS A 12 6.57 16.87 -0.82
C HIS A 12 5.44 15.91 -0.43
N ILE A 13 5.68 14.59 -0.50
CA ILE A 13 4.70 13.58 -0.10
C ILE A 13 4.37 13.70 1.39
N LEU A 14 5.38 13.91 2.25
CA LEU A 14 5.14 14.11 3.68
C LEU A 14 4.33 15.38 3.96
N ASN A 15 4.60 16.48 3.24
CA ASN A 15 3.77 17.67 3.36
C ASN A 15 2.33 17.42 2.91
N ASP A 16 2.10 16.71 1.79
CA ASP A 16 0.77 16.32 1.36
C ASP A 16 0.02 15.55 2.46
N LEU A 17 0.68 14.55 3.07
CA LEU A 17 0.11 13.75 4.16
C LEU A 17 -0.20 14.60 5.39
N LEU A 18 0.71 15.49 5.79
CA LEU A 18 0.50 16.44 6.89
C LEU A 18 -0.68 17.37 6.60
N THR A 19 -0.92 17.79 5.36
CA THR A 19 -2.06 18.65 5.05
C THR A 19 -3.41 18.00 5.34
N GLU A 20 -3.52 16.67 5.25
CA GLU A 20 -4.75 15.95 5.57
C GLU A 20 -4.93 15.74 7.08
N ARG A 21 -3.86 15.87 7.87
CA ARG A 21 -3.83 15.63 9.33
C ARG A 21 -3.70 16.90 10.17
N ALA A 22 -3.29 18.02 9.58
CA ALA A 22 -3.21 19.32 10.23
C ALA A 22 -4.57 20.01 10.23
N PHE A 23 -5.09 20.31 11.42
CA PHE A 23 -6.40 20.95 11.61
C PHE A 23 -6.30 22.41 12.02
N GLY A 24 -7.29 23.20 11.62
CA GLY A 24 -7.32 24.64 11.83
C GLY A 24 -8.68 25.23 11.50
N ARG A 25 -8.81 26.54 11.68
CA ARG A 25 -10.05 27.29 11.42
C ARG A 25 -9.92 28.08 10.13
N ALA A 26 -10.99 28.09 9.35
CA ALA A 26 -11.11 28.98 8.20
C ALA A 26 -11.67 30.32 8.66
N GLU A 27 -10.84 31.37 8.66
CA GLU A 27 -11.23 32.71 9.06
C GLU A 27 -11.31 33.63 7.86
N ARG A 28 -12.33 34.49 7.84
CA ARG A 28 -12.46 35.54 6.82
C ARG A 28 -11.77 36.80 7.32
N SER A 29 -10.75 37.25 6.61
CA SER A 29 -10.21 38.59 6.83
C SER A 29 -11.18 39.66 6.29
N ALA A 30 -11.11 40.87 6.84
CA ALA A 30 -11.89 42.03 6.40
C ALA A 30 -11.68 42.36 4.91
N ASP A 31 -10.54 41.95 4.34
CA ASP A 31 -10.16 42.17 2.93
C ASP A 31 -10.48 40.99 1.99
N THR A 32 -11.59 40.29 2.22
CA THR A 32 -12.23 39.26 1.35
C THR A 32 -11.57 37.89 1.20
N GLU A 33 -10.28 37.71 1.52
CA GLU A 33 -9.67 36.39 1.41
C GLU A 33 -9.86 35.53 2.67
N THR A 34 -10.37 34.30 2.50
CA THR A 34 -10.46 33.32 3.59
C THR A 34 -9.10 32.67 3.79
N ALA A 35 -8.58 32.75 5.01
CA ALA A 35 -7.31 32.15 5.42
C ALA A 35 -7.57 30.94 6.33
N TRP A 36 -6.66 29.97 6.31
CA TRP A 36 -6.68 28.86 7.24
C TRP A 36 -5.63 29.11 8.31
N ILE A 37 -6.04 29.03 9.57
CA ILE A 37 -5.20 29.26 10.74
C ILE A 37 -5.06 27.94 11.49
N TRP A 38 -3.84 27.44 11.57
CA TRP A 38 -3.51 26.22 12.31
C TRP A 38 -3.91 26.33 13.78
N ASN A 39 -4.45 25.25 14.34
CA ASN A 39 -4.89 25.21 15.74
C ASN A 39 -3.75 25.02 16.76
N GLY A 40 -2.50 24.95 16.30
CA GLY A 40 -1.32 24.75 17.15
C GLY A 40 -1.10 23.30 17.63
N ARG A 41 -1.93 22.35 17.19
CA ARG A 41 -1.83 20.93 17.58
C ARG A 41 -0.98 20.15 16.59
N LYS A 42 -0.20 19.21 17.13
CA LYS A 42 0.58 18.26 16.32
C LYS A 42 -0.33 17.48 15.37
N ALA A 43 0.16 17.17 14.18
CA ALA A 43 -0.58 16.35 13.23
C ALA A 43 -0.63 14.87 13.67
N LEU A 44 0.20 14.49 14.64
CA LEU A 44 0.44 13.10 15.06
C LEU A 44 -0.05 12.80 16.47
N ASP A 45 -0.54 13.81 17.20
CA ASP A 45 -1.27 13.58 18.43
C ASP A 45 -2.58 12.87 18.07
N GLY A 46 -2.64 11.57 18.37
CA GLY A 46 -3.75 10.68 18.03
C GLY A 46 -5.10 11.06 18.65
N SER A 47 -6.07 10.17 18.48
CA SER A 47 -7.51 10.27 18.82
C SER A 47 -7.89 10.59 20.29
N SER A 48 -6.95 10.96 21.15
CA SER A 48 -7.18 11.44 22.52
C SER A 48 -7.63 12.91 22.56
N SER A 49 -7.46 13.64 21.46
CA SER A 49 -7.99 15.00 21.30
C SER A 49 -9.47 15.00 20.91
N PRO A 50 -10.27 15.99 21.35
CA PRO A 50 -11.64 16.15 20.91
C PRO A 50 -11.69 16.23 19.39
N ASP A 51 -12.69 15.55 18.79
CA ASP A 51 -12.90 15.47 17.34
C ASP A 51 -12.79 16.89 16.73
N PRO A 52 -11.73 17.16 15.94
CA PRO A 52 -11.51 18.48 15.37
C PRO A 52 -12.72 18.98 14.57
N VAL A 53 -13.42 18.05 13.91
CA VAL A 53 -14.60 18.35 13.10
C VAL A 53 -15.77 18.81 13.96
N ALA A 54 -15.92 18.22 15.16
CA ALA A 54 -16.95 18.63 16.12
C ALA A 54 -16.75 20.08 16.64
N ASN A 55 -15.51 20.59 16.58
CA ASN A 55 -15.17 21.96 16.97
C ASN A 55 -15.21 22.97 15.80
N GLY A 56 -15.70 22.55 14.63
CA GLY A 56 -15.74 23.36 13.41
C GLY A 56 -14.38 23.55 12.75
N GLU A 57 -13.39 22.73 13.09
CA GLU A 57 -12.08 22.76 12.43
C GLU A 57 -12.08 21.88 11.18
N VAL A 58 -11.25 22.27 10.22
CA VAL A 58 -11.07 21.53 8.95
C VAL A 58 -9.60 21.27 8.73
N SER A 59 -9.28 20.14 8.09
CA SER A 59 -7.90 19.90 7.68
C SER A 59 -7.48 20.92 6.63
N TYR A 60 -6.20 21.26 6.57
CA TYR A 60 -5.70 22.17 5.53
C TYR A 60 -5.98 21.62 4.12
N GLY A 61 -5.87 20.30 3.94
CA GLY A 61 -6.24 19.61 2.72
C GLY A 61 -7.70 19.82 2.33
N ALA A 62 -8.64 19.73 3.28
CA ALA A 62 -10.05 19.99 3.06
C ALA A 62 -10.33 21.48 2.77
N PHE A 63 -9.68 22.39 3.49
CA PHE A 63 -9.73 23.82 3.21
C PHE A 63 -9.30 24.15 1.77
N LEU A 64 -8.19 23.57 1.29
CA LEU A 64 -7.73 23.76 -0.08
C LEU A 64 -8.70 23.20 -1.13
N ARG A 65 -9.36 22.08 -0.84
CA ARG A 65 -10.42 21.54 -1.72
C ARG A 65 -11.63 22.47 -1.81
N ALA A 66 -11.99 23.13 -0.70
CA ALA A 66 -13.08 24.11 -0.70
C ALA A 66 -12.68 25.43 -1.39
N LYS A 67 -11.46 25.94 -1.15
CA LYS A 67 -10.92 27.17 -1.74
C LYS A 67 -10.68 27.04 -3.25
N PHE A 68 -10.23 25.87 -3.68
CA PHE A 68 -9.97 25.54 -5.08
C PHE A 68 -10.77 24.29 -5.46
N PRO A 69 -12.06 24.41 -5.79
CA PRO A 69 -12.92 23.24 -6.08
C PRO A 69 -12.58 22.58 -7.42
N LEU A 70 -13.19 21.42 -7.67
CA LEU A 70 -13.23 20.85 -9.02
C LEU A 70 -14.09 21.74 -9.93
N SER A 71 -13.77 21.76 -11.22
CA SER A 71 -14.46 22.57 -12.22
C SER A 71 -14.49 21.80 -13.54
N ASP A 72 -15.60 21.91 -14.26
CA ASP A 72 -15.74 21.36 -15.62
C ASP A 72 -15.04 22.25 -16.66
N GLU A 73 -14.70 23.50 -16.31
CA GLU A 73 -13.95 24.39 -17.18
C GLU A 73 -12.45 24.05 -17.17
N PRO A 74 -11.85 23.63 -18.30
CA PRO A 74 -10.49 23.09 -18.32
C PRO A 74 -9.42 24.05 -17.78
N LYS A 75 -9.56 25.36 -18.01
CA LYS A 75 -8.62 26.38 -17.52
C LYS A 75 -8.69 26.51 -16.00
N VAL A 76 -9.90 26.59 -15.44
CA VAL A 76 -10.13 26.70 -13.99
C VAL A 76 -9.71 25.40 -13.31
N ALA A 77 -10.07 24.24 -13.87
CA ALA A 77 -9.66 22.93 -13.36
C ALA A 77 -8.14 22.80 -13.27
N LYS A 78 -7.42 23.20 -14.33
CA LYS A 78 -5.95 23.19 -14.36
C LYS A 78 -5.36 24.14 -13.33
N HIS A 79 -5.88 25.36 -13.23
CA HIS A 79 -5.44 26.34 -12.24
C HIS A 79 -5.67 25.85 -10.80
N ASN A 80 -6.88 25.41 -10.46
CA ASN A 80 -7.22 24.92 -9.14
C ASN A 80 -6.39 23.69 -8.74
N LYS A 81 -6.18 22.75 -9.67
CA LYS A 81 -5.29 21.60 -9.45
C LYS A 81 -3.86 22.04 -9.19
N HIS A 82 -3.36 23.01 -9.95
CA HIS A 82 -2.02 23.56 -9.76
C HIS A 82 -1.87 24.26 -8.40
N MET A 83 -2.82 25.11 -8.02
CA MET A 83 -2.81 25.81 -6.73
C MET A 83 -2.82 24.84 -5.55
N ARG A 84 -3.68 23.81 -5.58
CA ARG A 84 -3.68 22.76 -4.54
C ARG A 84 -2.34 22.03 -4.47
N LYS A 85 -1.70 21.73 -5.61
CA LYS A 85 -0.39 21.08 -5.64
C LYS A 85 0.67 21.96 -4.98
N VAL A 86 0.82 23.21 -5.42
CA VAL A 86 1.85 24.14 -4.91
C VAL A 86 1.69 24.38 -3.42
N LEU A 87 0.47 24.70 -2.96
CA LEU A 87 0.20 25.01 -1.56
C LEU A 87 0.39 23.83 -0.60
N ARG A 88 0.31 22.60 -1.12
CA ARG A 88 0.60 21.40 -0.33
C ARG A 88 2.09 21.10 -0.30
N GLN A 89 2.80 21.25 -1.42
CA GLN A 89 4.22 20.89 -1.51
C GLN A 89 5.09 21.63 -0.48
N ASP A 90 4.81 22.91 -0.24
CA ASP A 90 5.58 23.75 0.67
C ASP A 90 4.83 24.04 1.99
N PHE A 91 3.84 23.23 2.35
CA PHE A 91 2.93 23.51 3.48
C PHE A 91 3.63 23.93 4.79
N THR A 92 4.76 23.28 5.10
CA THR A 92 5.54 23.51 6.33
C THR A 92 6.71 24.49 6.17
N ALA A 93 6.87 25.11 5.00
CA ALA A 93 7.93 26.09 4.78
C ALA A 93 7.69 27.39 5.58
N PRO A 94 8.75 28.18 5.88
CA PRO A 94 8.61 29.44 6.59
C PRO A 94 7.60 30.39 5.91
N GLY A 95 6.70 30.97 6.69
CA GLY A 95 5.63 31.85 6.22
C GLY A 95 4.39 31.15 5.65
N ASN A 96 4.39 29.82 5.53
CA ASN A 96 3.24 29.06 5.07
C ASN A 96 2.35 28.59 6.24
N PRO A 97 1.06 28.26 5.98
CA PRO A 97 0.09 28.01 7.06
C PRO A 97 0.45 26.85 7.99
N GLY A 98 1.29 25.90 7.53
CA GLY A 98 1.76 24.76 8.31
C GLY A 98 3.14 24.92 8.91
N GLU A 99 3.74 26.12 8.91
CA GLU A 99 5.11 26.36 9.41
C GLU A 99 5.37 25.75 10.79
N GLY A 100 4.38 25.81 11.70
CA GLY A 100 4.51 25.24 13.04
C GLY A 100 4.63 23.71 13.09
N LEU A 101 4.36 23.01 11.99
CA LEU A 101 4.56 21.56 11.82
C LEU A 101 5.90 21.23 11.13
N ALA A 102 6.77 22.22 10.87
CA ALA A 102 8.08 21.99 10.26
C ALA A 102 8.93 20.99 11.06
N ALA A 103 8.88 21.04 12.40
CA ALA A 103 9.62 20.12 13.25
C ALA A 103 9.14 18.66 13.06
N GLU A 104 7.83 18.43 13.01
CA GLU A 104 7.25 17.11 12.73
C GLU A 104 7.58 16.61 11.33
N HIS A 105 7.56 17.49 10.33
CA HIS A 105 7.98 17.14 8.97
C HIS A 105 9.44 16.68 8.93
N HIS A 106 10.34 17.38 9.61
CA HIS A 106 11.75 16.98 9.73
C HIS A 106 11.92 15.67 10.50
N GLU A 107 11.17 15.46 11.58
CA GLU A 107 11.19 14.20 12.35
C GLU A 107 10.75 13.01 11.49
N LEU A 108 9.67 13.16 10.72
CA LEU A 108 9.19 12.15 9.76
C LEU A 108 10.24 11.83 8.68
N LEU A 109 10.90 12.86 8.12
CA LEU A 109 12.01 12.65 7.19
C LEU A 109 13.16 11.90 7.85
N HIS A 110 13.50 12.24 9.09
CA HIS A 110 14.57 11.61 9.84
C HIS A 110 14.31 10.12 10.10
N HIS A 111 13.07 9.74 10.41
CA HIS A 111 12.67 8.32 10.53
C HIS A 111 12.82 7.53 9.24
N LEU A 112 12.79 8.19 8.09
CA LEU A 112 12.97 7.57 6.78
C LEU A 112 14.42 7.64 6.28
N LEU A 113 15.34 8.32 6.97
CA LEU A 113 16.73 8.39 6.55
C LEU A 113 17.38 7.02 6.63
N LEU A 114 18.17 6.70 5.61
CA LEU A 114 19.05 5.55 5.65
C LEU A 114 20.15 5.82 6.70
N PRO A 115 20.31 4.96 7.72
CA PRO A 115 21.37 5.13 8.71
C PRO A 115 22.76 5.12 8.05
N GLN A 116 23.54 6.16 8.35
CA GLN A 116 24.96 6.23 8.00
C GLN A 116 25.77 5.39 8.99
N THR A 117 25.78 4.08 8.80
CA THR A 117 26.59 3.15 9.62
C THR A 117 27.82 2.67 8.85
N ALA A 118 28.83 2.15 9.56
CA ALA A 118 29.99 1.52 8.93
C ALA A 118 29.62 0.29 8.06
N ALA A 119 28.43 -0.29 8.23
CA ALA A 119 27.89 -1.37 7.40
C ALA A 119 27.21 -0.86 6.10
N SER A 120 26.99 0.45 5.98
CA SER A 120 26.37 1.11 4.84
C SER A 120 27.43 1.55 3.81
N SER A 121 28.18 0.60 3.24
CA SER A 121 29.09 0.94 2.14
C SER A 121 28.30 1.38 0.91
N GLU A 122 28.93 2.17 0.04
CA GLU A 122 28.30 2.62 -1.22
C GLU A 122 27.88 1.42 -2.08
N GLU A 123 28.68 0.35 -2.08
CA GLU A 123 28.35 -0.90 -2.76
C GLU A 123 27.11 -1.58 -2.16
N ALA A 124 26.98 -1.63 -0.83
CA ALA A 124 25.81 -2.22 -0.18
C ALA A 124 24.52 -1.44 -0.51
N MET A 125 24.60 -0.11 -0.50
CA MET A 125 23.48 0.76 -0.90
C MET A 125 23.13 0.59 -2.38
N GLN A 126 24.13 0.49 -3.25
CA GLN A 126 23.93 0.20 -4.67
C GLN A 126 23.25 -1.16 -4.85
N MET A 127 23.71 -2.22 -4.19
CA MET A 127 23.09 -3.54 -4.31
C MET A 127 21.62 -3.54 -3.89
N ALA A 128 21.28 -2.87 -2.79
CA ALA A 128 19.91 -2.72 -2.31
C ALA A 128 19.03 -1.80 -3.20
N GLY A 129 19.62 -1.04 -4.13
CA GLY A 129 18.89 -0.07 -4.95
C GLY A 129 18.54 1.23 -4.21
N LEU A 130 19.34 1.56 -3.20
CA LEU A 130 19.15 2.67 -2.28
C LEU A 130 20.15 3.82 -2.51
N ALA A 131 21.10 3.68 -3.44
CA ALA A 131 22.12 4.71 -3.70
C ALA A 131 21.55 6.05 -4.21
N ASP A 132 20.41 6.02 -4.91
CA ASP A 132 19.84 7.22 -5.57
C ASP A 132 19.03 8.12 -4.61
N SER A 133 18.87 7.74 -3.35
CA SER A 133 18.02 8.44 -2.38
C SER A 133 18.59 8.31 -0.97
N PRO A 134 18.65 9.39 -0.16
CA PRO A 134 19.07 9.29 1.23
C PRO A 134 18.01 8.64 2.14
N TYR A 135 16.83 8.35 1.59
CA TYR A 135 15.70 7.78 2.32
C TYR A 135 15.43 6.33 1.92
N CYS A 136 14.93 5.53 2.88
CA CYS A 136 14.42 4.19 2.67
C CYS A 136 13.36 4.17 1.55
N PHE A 137 13.37 3.12 0.73
CA PHE A 137 12.36 2.97 -0.31
C PHE A 137 11.13 2.24 0.22
N VAL A 138 11.32 1.16 0.98
CA VAL A 138 10.30 0.51 1.82
C VAL A 138 10.38 1.03 3.26
N VAL A 139 9.22 1.28 3.89
CA VAL A 139 9.15 1.84 5.25
C VAL A 139 9.76 0.88 6.29
N PRO A 140 10.59 1.37 7.23
CA PRO A 140 11.23 0.56 8.28
C PRO A 140 10.30 -0.40 9.04
N ALA A 141 9.12 0.06 9.43
CA ALA A 141 8.14 -0.72 10.19
C ALA A 141 7.71 -2.01 9.47
N PHE A 142 7.81 -2.06 8.14
CA PHE A 142 7.50 -3.28 7.38
C PHE A 142 8.57 -4.37 7.58
N PHE A 143 9.85 -4.01 7.58
CA PHE A 143 10.93 -4.97 7.88
C PHE A 143 10.86 -5.47 9.32
N LYS A 144 10.46 -4.60 10.26
CA LYS A 144 10.18 -4.98 11.65
C LYS A 144 9.05 -6.00 11.77
N LEU A 145 7.98 -5.86 10.98
CA LEU A 145 6.95 -6.90 10.89
C LEU A 145 7.56 -8.23 10.44
N LEU A 146 8.38 -8.25 9.39
CA LEU A 146 8.95 -9.52 8.91
C LEU A 146 9.90 -10.17 9.92
N GLN A 147 10.70 -9.38 10.63
CA GLN A 147 11.52 -9.86 11.74
C GLN A 147 10.66 -10.46 12.86
N HIS A 148 9.54 -9.80 13.21
CA HIS A 148 8.58 -10.32 14.19
C HIS A 148 7.96 -11.64 13.73
N LEU A 149 7.50 -11.73 12.48
CA LEU A 149 6.89 -12.94 11.93
C LEU A 149 7.89 -14.11 11.88
N GLN A 150 9.15 -13.87 11.51
CA GLN A 150 10.21 -14.89 11.52
C GLN A 150 10.54 -15.34 12.94
N THR A 151 10.74 -14.39 13.87
CA THR A 151 11.07 -14.68 15.28
C THR A 151 9.98 -15.52 15.95
N ASN A 152 8.71 -15.27 15.61
CA ASN A 152 7.57 -16.00 16.16
C ASN A 152 7.15 -17.21 15.31
N ALA A 153 7.96 -17.61 14.32
CA ALA A 153 7.70 -18.74 13.42
C ALA A 153 6.30 -18.73 12.78
N VAL A 154 5.78 -17.53 12.47
CA VAL A 154 4.47 -17.38 11.83
C VAL A 154 4.54 -17.91 10.41
N ARG A 155 3.58 -18.77 10.04
CA ARG A 155 3.44 -19.24 8.66
C ARG A 155 2.63 -18.25 7.83
N PHE A 156 3.20 -17.74 6.74
CA PHE A 156 2.52 -16.78 5.87
C PHE A 156 3.02 -16.82 4.43
N ASN A 157 2.12 -16.48 3.51
CA ASN A 157 2.43 -16.01 2.16
C ASN A 157 2.45 -14.48 2.18
N LEU A 158 3.24 -13.86 1.29
CA LEU A 158 3.33 -12.41 1.16
C LEU A 158 3.06 -12.03 -0.29
N ILE A 159 2.24 -11.00 -0.53
CA ILE A 159 1.93 -10.54 -1.89
C ILE A 159 2.10 -9.03 -1.93
N PHE A 160 3.11 -8.56 -2.66
CA PHE A 160 3.27 -7.14 -2.97
C PHE A 160 2.34 -6.77 -4.12
N ARG A 161 1.58 -5.69 -3.95
CA ARG A 161 0.57 -5.24 -4.91
C ARG A 161 0.68 -3.76 -5.21
N THR A 162 0.59 -3.40 -6.48
CA THR A 162 0.56 -2.00 -6.92
C THR A 162 -0.15 -1.86 -8.25
N PHE A 163 -0.76 -0.70 -8.49
CA PHE A 163 -1.19 -0.29 -9.84
C PHE A 163 -0.02 0.23 -10.69
N GLY A 164 1.04 0.71 -10.04
CA GLY A 164 2.24 1.30 -10.65
C GLY A 164 3.24 0.27 -11.18
N ASP A 165 4.51 0.69 -11.29
CA ASP A 165 5.63 -0.08 -11.86
C ASP A 165 6.79 -0.31 -10.86
N ASP A 166 6.59 0.05 -9.59
CA ASP A 166 7.62 0.00 -8.53
C ASP A 166 8.06 -1.41 -8.11
N LEU A 167 7.39 -2.48 -8.55
CA LEU A 167 7.65 -3.85 -8.09
C LEU A 167 9.09 -4.32 -8.33
N HIS A 168 9.75 -3.86 -9.39
CA HIS A 168 11.17 -4.17 -9.63
C HIS A 168 12.08 -3.56 -8.56
N ARG A 169 11.77 -2.34 -8.10
CA ARG A 169 12.52 -1.66 -7.04
C ARG A 169 12.25 -2.30 -5.67
N VAL A 170 10.98 -2.60 -5.39
CA VAL A 170 10.58 -3.34 -4.18
C VAL A 170 11.31 -4.67 -4.09
N ALA A 171 11.34 -5.45 -5.19
CA ALA A 171 12.03 -6.74 -5.22
C ALA A 171 13.53 -6.62 -4.95
N ARG A 172 14.19 -5.59 -5.49
CA ARG A 172 15.63 -5.38 -5.28
C ARG A 172 15.96 -5.15 -3.80
N GLU A 173 15.28 -4.20 -3.17
CA GLU A 173 15.50 -3.88 -1.75
C GLU A 173 15.10 -5.06 -0.85
N PHE A 174 13.93 -5.65 -1.11
CA PHE A 174 13.38 -6.74 -0.32
C PHE A 174 14.22 -8.02 -0.42
N ASN A 175 14.72 -8.37 -1.60
CA ASN A 175 15.59 -9.55 -1.75
C ASN A 175 16.93 -9.34 -1.04
N CYS A 176 17.48 -8.10 -1.07
CA CYS A 176 18.66 -7.76 -0.29
C CYS A 176 18.42 -7.96 1.22
N PHE A 177 17.22 -7.64 1.71
CA PHE A 177 16.78 -7.94 3.08
C PHE A 177 16.69 -9.44 3.35
N CYS A 178 16.02 -10.22 2.49
CA CYS A 178 15.91 -11.66 2.66
C CYS A 178 17.28 -12.36 2.69
N GLU A 179 18.26 -11.88 1.94
CA GLU A 179 19.62 -12.43 1.93
C GLU A 179 20.45 -12.01 3.17
N GLY A 180 19.87 -11.22 4.09
CA GLY A 180 20.55 -10.71 5.27
C GLY A 180 21.55 -9.60 4.99
N ARG A 181 21.56 -9.06 3.76
CA ARG A 181 22.54 -8.07 3.27
C ARG A 181 22.02 -6.63 3.30
N HIS A 182 20.78 -6.40 3.74
CA HIS A 182 20.21 -5.06 3.79
C HIS A 182 20.98 -4.18 4.80
N PRO A 183 21.49 -3.01 4.38
CA PRO A 183 22.42 -2.21 5.21
C PRO A 183 21.80 -1.73 6.53
N CYS A 184 20.48 -1.53 6.54
CA CYS A 184 19.76 -0.99 7.70
C CYS A 184 18.99 -2.05 8.51
N PHE A 185 18.72 -3.21 7.91
CA PHE A 185 17.86 -4.25 8.49
C PHE A 185 18.48 -5.62 8.27
N PRO A 186 19.70 -5.87 8.78
CA PRO A 186 20.33 -7.17 8.65
C PRO A 186 19.51 -8.23 9.38
N LEU A 187 19.59 -9.47 8.88
CA LEU A 187 18.96 -10.63 9.50
C LEU A 187 20.02 -11.53 10.12
N VAL A 188 19.72 -12.05 11.30
CA VAL A 188 20.56 -13.09 11.94
C VAL A 188 20.48 -14.40 11.15
N THR A 189 19.29 -14.73 10.67
CA THR A 189 19.03 -15.89 9.81
C THR A 189 18.42 -15.40 8.51
N PRO A 190 19.12 -15.51 7.37
CA PRO A 190 18.57 -15.18 6.06
C PRO A 190 17.23 -15.89 5.79
N MET A 191 16.36 -15.23 5.02
CA MET A 191 15.11 -15.78 4.50
C MET A 191 15.23 -16.06 2.98
N ASP A 192 16.40 -16.46 2.51
CA ASP A 192 16.69 -16.74 1.09
C ASP A 192 16.72 -18.24 0.75
N GLY A 193 16.48 -19.10 1.75
CA GLY A 193 16.48 -20.56 1.63
C GLY A 193 17.85 -21.21 1.59
N SER A 194 18.95 -20.44 1.71
CA SER A 194 20.32 -20.97 1.65
C SER A 194 20.66 -21.95 2.78
N ASP A 195 19.96 -21.86 3.91
CA ASP A 195 20.09 -22.75 5.07
C ASP A 195 19.11 -23.95 5.04
N GLY A 196 18.41 -24.15 3.92
CA GLY A 196 17.33 -25.14 3.80
C GLY A 196 15.98 -24.66 4.36
N GLY A 197 15.91 -23.41 4.81
CA GLY A 197 14.67 -22.74 5.21
C GLY A 197 13.80 -22.29 4.03
N ILE A 198 12.83 -21.44 4.33
CA ILE A 198 11.90 -20.90 3.33
C ILE A 198 12.57 -19.75 2.57
N ASP A 199 12.66 -19.88 1.24
CA ASP A 199 13.04 -18.76 0.37
C ASP A 199 11.87 -17.79 0.18
N ARG A 200 11.97 -16.63 0.84
CA ARG A 200 10.98 -15.56 0.81
C ARG A 200 11.29 -14.49 -0.23
N ARG A 201 12.33 -14.61 -1.04
CA ARG A 201 12.65 -13.60 -2.08
C ARG A 201 11.54 -13.50 -3.12
N ILE A 202 11.44 -12.33 -3.74
CA ILE A 202 10.61 -12.06 -4.91
C ILE A 202 11.36 -12.52 -6.16
N HIS A 203 10.81 -13.50 -6.85
CA HIS A 203 11.36 -14.03 -8.10
C HIS A 203 10.65 -13.39 -9.29
N LEU A 204 11.34 -12.48 -9.99
CA LEU A 204 10.82 -11.77 -11.19
C LEU A 204 11.27 -12.40 -12.52
N GLN A 205 11.69 -13.66 -12.47
CA GLN A 205 12.11 -14.43 -13.63
C GLN A 205 11.35 -15.75 -13.66
N THR A 206 11.04 -16.23 -14.85
CA THR A 206 10.44 -17.55 -15.05
C THR A 206 11.52 -18.62 -14.96
N THR A 207 11.22 -19.74 -14.30
CA THR A 207 12.13 -20.89 -14.29
C THR A 207 12.20 -21.50 -15.69
N PRO A 208 13.40 -21.84 -16.21
CA PRO A 208 13.54 -22.41 -17.56
C PRO A 208 12.79 -23.72 -17.75
N ASP A 209 12.67 -24.52 -16.69
CA ASP A 209 12.13 -25.88 -16.75
C ASP A 209 10.59 -25.91 -16.59
N GLY A 210 9.95 -24.77 -16.34
CA GLY A 210 8.49 -24.65 -16.22
C GLY A 210 7.84 -25.41 -15.04
N VAL A 211 8.64 -26.00 -14.16
CA VAL A 211 8.17 -26.87 -13.06
C VAL A 211 7.41 -26.08 -11.99
N GLU A 212 7.86 -24.85 -11.70
CA GLU A 212 7.19 -23.95 -10.75
C GLU A 212 6.56 -22.77 -11.48
N PRO A 213 5.27 -22.46 -11.24
CA PRO A 213 4.65 -21.30 -11.85
C PRO A 213 5.37 -20.00 -11.45
N PRO A 214 5.38 -18.97 -12.30
CA PRO A 214 6.02 -17.71 -11.97
C PRO A 214 5.43 -17.09 -10.70
N ARG A 215 6.28 -16.47 -9.88
CA ARG A 215 5.86 -15.78 -8.63
C ARG A 215 5.54 -14.30 -8.82
N PHE A 216 5.51 -13.84 -10.06
CA PHE A 216 5.15 -12.47 -10.41
C PHE A 216 4.12 -12.47 -11.53
N GLY A 217 3.30 -11.43 -11.59
CA GLY A 217 2.21 -11.40 -12.54
C GLY A 217 1.40 -10.13 -12.50
N THR A 218 0.25 -10.17 -13.14
CA THR A 218 -0.65 -9.04 -13.23
C THR A 218 -2.10 -9.47 -13.25
N PHE A 219 -2.96 -8.67 -12.64
CA PHE A 219 -4.40 -8.76 -12.84
C PHE A 219 -4.79 -8.03 -14.13
N VAL A 220 -5.83 -8.55 -14.77
CA VAL A 220 -6.61 -7.86 -15.80
C VAL A 220 -8.08 -7.97 -15.44
N ARG A 221 -8.78 -6.83 -15.48
CA ARG A 221 -10.17 -6.74 -15.05
C ARG A 221 -11.00 -5.92 -16.04
N ALA A 222 -12.19 -6.41 -16.34
CA ALA A 222 -13.29 -5.72 -17.03
C ALA A 222 -14.62 -6.07 -16.33
N GLU A 223 -15.76 -5.63 -16.87
CA GLU A 223 -17.08 -5.93 -16.29
C GLU A 223 -17.31 -7.44 -16.11
N ASP A 224 -17.05 -8.24 -17.15
CA ASP A 224 -17.26 -9.70 -17.15
C ASP A 224 -15.95 -10.51 -17.27
N LEU A 225 -14.80 -9.86 -17.07
CA LEU A 225 -13.49 -10.49 -17.20
C LEU A 225 -12.66 -10.27 -15.95
N THR A 226 -12.19 -11.35 -15.33
CA THR A 226 -11.15 -11.28 -14.30
C THR A 226 -10.13 -12.38 -14.56
N MET A 227 -8.88 -11.96 -14.74
CA MET A 227 -7.76 -12.84 -15.02
C MET A 227 -6.57 -12.49 -14.14
N LEU A 228 -5.86 -13.52 -13.69
CA LEU A 228 -4.53 -13.40 -13.11
C LEU A 228 -3.53 -14.01 -14.11
N VAL A 229 -2.63 -13.18 -14.64
CA VAL A 229 -1.63 -13.56 -15.64
C VAL A 229 -0.25 -13.54 -14.97
N MET A 230 0.30 -14.72 -14.72
CA MET A 230 1.63 -14.88 -14.12
C MET A 230 2.71 -14.96 -15.20
N GLY A 231 3.90 -14.43 -14.90
CA GLY A 231 5.05 -14.38 -15.78
C GLY A 231 5.26 -13.03 -16.48
N THR A 232 4.42 -12.03 -16.22
CA THR A 232 4.54 -10.69 -16.83
C THR A 232 3.91 -9.60 -15.98
N PHE A 233 4.47 -8.40 -16.03
CA PHE A 233 3.84 -7.16 -15.54
C PHE A 233 3.21 -6.33 -16.67
N LYS A 234 3.32 -6.80 -17.92
CA LYS A 234 2.75 -6.12 -19.08
C LYS A 234 1.24 -6.29 -19.06
N GLN A 235 0.55 -5.18 -19.23
CA GLN A 235 -0.90 -5.09 -19.23
C GLN A 235 -1.36 -4.47 -20.55
N PRO A 236 -2.51 -4.90 -21.10
CA PRO A 236 -3.15 -4.18 -22.19
C PRO A 236 -3.62 -2.81 -21.69
N LYS A 237 -3.82 -1.86 -22.61
CA LYS A 237 -4.32 -0.52 -22.25
C LYS A 237 -5.80 -0.54 -21.85
N ILE A 238 -6.55 -1.47 -22.44
CA ILE A 238 -7.98 -1.69 -22.22
C ILE A 238 -8.15 -3.19 -21.98
N ALA A 239 -9.01 -3.56 -21.03
CA ALA A 239 -9.42 -4.94 -20.85
C ALA A 239 -10.71 -5.15 -21.64
N ASP A 240 -10.58 -5.63 -22.87
CA ASP A 240 -11.66 -6.06 -23.75
C ASP A 240 -11.49 -7.54 -24.09
N ASP A 241 -12.35 -8.06 -24.98
CA ASP A 241 -12.28 -9.44 -25.46
C ASP A 241 -10.94 -9.77 -26.14
N GLU A 242 -10.17 -8.78 -26.56
CA GLU A 242 -8.85 -8.93 -27.18
C GLU A 242 -7.71 -9.06 -26.15
N ALA A 243 -7.97 -8.85 -24.85
CA ALA A 243 -6.98 -9.02 -23.79
C ALA A 243 -6.36 -10.42 -23.81
N PHE A 244 -7.11 -11.45 -24.21
CA PHE A 244 -6.55 -12.79 -24.40
C PHE A 244 -5.56 -12.84 -25.58
N GLY A 245 -5.90 -12.23 -26.72
CA GLY A 245 -5.01 -12.12 -27.87
C GLY A 245 -3.71 -11.39 -27.55
N TYR A 246 -3.78 -10.35 -26.70
CA TYR A 246 -2.60 -9.63 -26.20
C TYR A 246 -1.60 -10.52 -25.48
N TYR A 247 -2.07 -11.49 -24.69
CA TYR A 247 -1.19 -12.44 -23.98
C TYR A 247 -0.86 -13.69 -24.80
N ALA A 248 -1.75 -14.16 -25.66
CA ALA A 248 -1.47 -15.27 -26.57
C ALA A 248 -0.36 -14.91 -27.57
N ALA A 249 -0.22 -13.63 -27.92
CA ALA A 249 0.89 -13.12 -28.73
C ALA A 249 2.21 -12.92 -27.92
N GLN A 250 2.16 -13.06 -26.60
CA GLN A 250 3.34 -13.00 -25.73
C GLN A 250 3.86 -14.41 -25.41
N SER A 251 5.14 -14.48 -25.04
CA SER A 251 5.95 -15.69 -24.81
C SER A 251 5.22 -16.93 -24.27
N GLU A 252 5.72 -18.12 -24.60
CA GLU A 252 5.18 -19.44 -24.21
C GLU A 252 5.12 -19.74 -22.70
N ASN A 253 5.70 -18.89 -21.83
CA ASN A 253 5.85 -19.14 -20.39
C ASN A 253 4.84 -18.40 -19.49
N LEU A 254 3.71 -17.94 -20.04
CA LEU A 254 2.66 -17.31 -19.25
C LEU A 254 1.75 -18.34 -18.59
N HIS A 255 1.39 -18.12 -17.33
CA HIS A 255 0.40 -18.93 -16.63
C HIS A 255 -0.85 -18.08 -16.34
N ILE A 256 -1.94 -18.39 -17.03
CA ILE A 256 -3.19 -17.62 -16.97
C ILE A 256 -4.20 -18.37 -16.11
N VAL A 257 -4.66 -17.72 -15.04
CA VAL A 257 -5.72 -18.21 -14.15
C VAL A 257 -6.97 -17.35 -14.33
N ARG A 258 -8.10 -17.99 -14.62
CA ARG A 258 -9.40 -17.36 -14.84
C ARG A 258 -10.41 -17.82 -13.81
N GLU A 259 -11.46 -17.03 -13.63
CA GLU A 259 -12.53 -17.25 -12.65
C GLU A 259 -12.07 -17.07 -11.20
N LEU A 260 -12.90 -16.42 -10.39
CA LEU A 260 -12.59 -16.10 -9.00
C LEU A 260 -12.23 -17.33 -8.14
N PRO A 261 -12.91 -18.49 -8.25
CA PRO A 261 -12.57 -19.65 -7.43
C PRO A 261 -11.16 -20.18 -7.71
N ASN A 262 -10.74 -20.20 -8.98
CA ASN A 262 -9.41 -20.69 -9.36
C ASN A 262 -8.33 -19.68 -8.96
N ILE A 263 -8.60 -18.37 -9.11
CA ILE A 263 -7.69 -17.32 -8.65
C ILE A 263 -7.50 -17.43 -7.14
N HIS A 264 -8.58 -17.63 -6.37
CA HIS A 264 -8.50 -17.84 -4.93
C HIS A 264 -7.66 -19.07 -4.60
N ALA A 265 -7.99 -20.24 -5.17
CA ALA A 265 -7.25 -21.48 -4.93
C ALA A 265 -5.76 -21.36 -5.31
N PHE A 266 -5.45 -20.63 -6.37
CA PHE A 266 -4.08 -20.35 -6.78
C PHE A 266 -3.35 -19.47 -5.76
N LEU A 267 -3.95 -18.37 -5.31
CA LEU A 267 -3.29 -17.44 -4.38
C LEU A 267 -3.18 -17.96 -2.94
N THR A 268 -4.17 -18.74 -2.47
CA THR A 268 -4.22 -19.21 -1.07
C THR A 268 -3.79 -20.67 -0.91
N GLY A 269 -4.01 -21.51 -1.91
CA GLY A 269 -3.72 -22.94 -1.88
C GLY A 269 -2.33 -23.29 -2.39
N ARG A 270 -1.99 -22.87 -3.63
CA ARG A 270 -0.77 -23.32 -4.34
C ARG A 270 0.52 -23.07 -3.55
N TRP A 271 0.56 -21.96 -2.82
CA TRP A 271 1.76 -21.44 -2.14
C TRP A 271 1.81 -21.77 -0.65
N ARG A 272 0.79 -22.46 -0.11
CA ARG A 272 0.63 -22.69 1.33
C ARG A 272 1.83 -23.38 1.99
N ASP A 273 2.40 -24.36 1.30
CA ASP A 273 3.51 -25.16 1.84
C ASP A 273 4.85 -24.45 1.64
N SER A 274 5.03 -23.82 0.47
CA SER A 274 6.25 -23.10 0.12
C SER A 274 6.36 -21.71 0.74
N GLN A 275 5.26 -21.15 1.29
CA GLN A 275 5.21 -19.84 1.92
C GLN A 275 5.74 -18.72 1.02
N ALA A 276 5.34 -18.75 -0.26
CA ALA A 276 5.93 -17.92 -1.29
C ALA A 276 5.63 -16.42 -1.12
N THR A 277 6.58 -15.61 -1.58
CA THR A 277 6.38 -14.17 -1.80
C THR A 277 6.08 -13.92 -3.28
N LEU A 278 4.98 -13.22 -3.54
CA LEU A 278 4.51 -12.87 -4.88
C LEU A 278 4.60 -11.35 -5.11
N ALA A 279 4.74 -10.95 -6.37
CA ALA A 279 4.62 -9.56 -6.80
C ALA A 279 3.58 -9.44 -7.91
N LEU A 280 2.46 -8.76 -7.65
CA LEU A 280 1.34 -8.67 -8.57
C LEU A 280 1.03 -7.21 -8.93
N ARG A 281 0.93 -6.92 -10.21
CA ARG A 281 0.49 -5.63 -10.71
C ARG A 281 -1.02 -5.62 -10.90
N ASP A 282 -1.71 -4.71 -10.22
CA ASP A 282 -3.16 -4.50 -10.35
C ASP A 282 -3.52 -3.69 -11.59
N PHE A 283 -4.77 -3.82 -12.05
CA PHE A 283 -5.21 -3.26 -13.33
C PHE A 283 -5.78 -1.83 -13.19
N TYR A 284 -4.91 -0.83 -13.31
CA TYR A 284 -5.28 0.58 -13.16
C TYR A 284 -6.36 1.07 -14.15
N PRO A 285 -6.34 0.70 -15.45
CA PRO A 285 -7.31 1.23 -16.41
C PRO A 285 -8.76 0.99 -16.01
N PHE A 286 -9.08 -0.21 -15.50
CA PHE A 286 -10.43 -0.53 -15.06
C PHE A 286 -10.84 0.23 -13.80
N TRP A 287 -9.95 0.34 -12.81
CA TRP A 287 -10.22 1.12 -11.60
C TRP A 287 -10.46 2.60 -11.92
N PHE A 288 -9.62 3.19 -12.77
CA PHE A 288 -9.74 4.58 -13.20
C PHE A 288 -11.02 4.84 -14.01
N GLN A 289 -11.35 3.98 -14.99
CA GLN A 289 -12.57 4.12 -15.80
C GLN A 289 -13.84 4.04 -14.94
N ASN A 290 -13.81 3.27 -13.85
CA ASN A 290 -14.90 3.13 -12.90
C ASN A 290 -14.84 4.16 -11.76
N ARG A 291 -14.21 5.32 -11.99
CA ARG A 291 -14.13 6.43 -11.04
C ARG A 291 -13.54 6.04 -9.68
N GLU A 292 -12.56 5.14 -9.72
CA GLU A 292 -11.83 4.68 -8.54
C GLU A 292 -12.72 3.99 -7.50
N ALA A 293 -13.86 3.42 -7.92
CA ALA A 293 -14.76 2.68 -7.05
C ALA A 293 -14.12 1.39 -6.50
N ALA A 294 -14.42 1.06 -5.25
CA ALA A 294 -13.92 -0.14 -4.57
C ALA A 294 -14.21 -1.43 -5.36
N THR A 295 -15.38 -1.54 -6.00
CA THR A 295 -15.79 -2.69 -6.82
C THR A 295 -14.92 -2.93 -8.05
N ALA A 296 -14.13 -1.95 -8.47
CA ALA A 296 -13.17 -2.03 -9.57
C ALA A 296 -11.71 -2.02 -9.10
N GLY A 297 -11.49 -1.98 -7.78
CA GLY A 297 -10.18 -1.90 -7.15
C GLY A 297 -9.38 -3.19 -7.19
N LYS A 298 -8.38 -3.27 -6.31
CA LYS A 298 -7.52 -4.44 -6.13
C LYS A 298 -8.35 -5.60 -5.60
N LEU A 299 -8.48 -6.66 -6.39
CA LEU A 299 -9.30 -7.83 -6.04
C LEU A 299 -8.75 -8.59 -4.83
N LEU A 300 -9.55 -8.77 -3.78
CA LEU A 300 -9.30 -9.66 -2.66
C LEU A 300 -10.39 -10.74 -2.61
N THR A 301 -10.01 -11.99 -2.84
CA THR A 301 -10.94 -13.13 -2.73
C THR A 301 -10.91 -13.72 -1.32
N LEU A 302 -12.07 -13.84 -0.69
CA LEU A 302 -12.27 -14.44 0.63
C LEU A 302 -13.12 -15.70 0.52
N ASP A 303 -12.84 -16.70 1.35
CA ASP A 303 -13.65 -17.92 1.42
C ASP A 303 -14.18 -18.12 2.85
N PRO A 304 -15.42 -17.70 3.15
CA PRO A 304 -16.01 -17.85 4.47
C PRO A 304 -16.35 -19.31 4.81
N MET A 305 -16.33 -20.22 3.83
CA MET A 305 -16.68 -21.64 3.99
C MET A 305 -15.47 -22.53 4.28
N CYS A 306 -14.26 -21.98 4.18
CA CYS A 306 -13.03 -22.71 4.50
C CYS A 306 -12.96 -22.88 6.03
N GLY A 307 -13.27 -24.07 6.56
CA GLY A 307 -13.23 -24.35 8.01
C GLY A 307 -11.81 -24.44 8.60
N ALA A 308 -11.35 -25.64 8.95
CA ALA A 308 -10.05 -25.85 9.63
C ALA A 308 -8.80 -25.43 8.81
N ASN A 309 -8.94 -25.23 7.50
CA ASN A 309 -7.87 -24.93 6.55
C ASN A 309 -7.85 -23.45 6.10
N GLU A 310 -8.54 -22.58 6.83
CA GLU A 310 -8.77 -21.18 6.49
C GLU A 310 -7.52 -20.28 6.66
N VAL A 311 -7.08 -19.68 5.56
CA VAL A 311 -6.03 -18.66 5.57
C VAL A 311 -6.61 -17.34 6.08
N HIS A 312 -5.94 -16.66 7.01
CA HIS A 312 -6.29 -15.27 7.35
C HIS A 312 -5.72 -14.34 6.30
N ALA A 313 -6.55 -13.84 5.39
CA ALA A 313 -6.09 -12.82 4.46
C ALA A 313 -6.08 -11.45 5.16
N MET A 314 -4.95 -10.75 5.13
CA MET A 314 -4.82 -9.36 5.57
C MET A 314 -4.30 -8.52 4.40
N PHE A 315 -5.00 -7.45 4.06
CA PHE A 315 -4.67 -6.52 2.99
C PHE A 315 -4.38 -5.14 3.59
N PHE A 316 -3.15 -4.68 3.43
CA PHE A 316 -2.68 -3.39 3.94
C PHE A 316 -2.59 -2.39 2.78
N ASP A 317 -3.29 -1.27 2.89
CA ASP A 317 -3.23 -0.18 1.91
C ASP A 317 -3.61 1.15 2.58
N ASP A 318 -2.94 2.23 2.19
CA ASP A 318 -3.17 3.58 2.72
C ASP A 318 -4.37 4.28 2.08
N ASN A 319 -4.84 3.79 0.93
CA ASN A 319 -6.03 4.32 0.26
C ASN A 319 -7.34 3.67 0.75
N ILE A 320 -7.29 2.72 1.69
CA ILE A 320 -8.50 2.27 2.40
C ILE A 320 -8.93 3.41 3.33
N LEU A 321 -10.22 3.78 3.29
CA LEU A 321 -10.78 4.87 4.09
C LEU A 321 -11.41 4.33 5.38
N ALA A 322 -11.73 5.22 6.32
CA ALA A 322 -12.30 4.82 7.62
C ALA A 322 -13.69 4.14 7.49
N HIS A 323 -14.44 4.48 6.44
CA HIS A 323 -15.82 4.04 6.20
C HIS A 323 -16.01 3.45 4.79
N ASP A 324 -14.94 3.28 4.01
CA ASP A 324 -15.00 2.75 2.64
C ASP A 324 -13.72 1.96 2.33
N ALA A 325 -13.86 0.82 1.65
CA ALA A 325 -12.71 0.04 1.17
C ALA A 325 -11.92 0.80 0.10
N HIS A 326 -12.59 1.66 -0.68
CA HIS A 326 -12.12 2.58 -1.72
C HIS A 326 -11.22 1.96 -2.81
N ILE A 327 -10.06 1.40 -2.44
CA ILE A 327 -9.08 0.80 -3.34
C ILE A 327 -9.19 -0.73 -3.44
N VAL A 328 -9.89 -1.41 -2.53
CA VAL A 328 -9.95 -2.88 -2.48
C VAL A 328 -11.35 -3.41 -2.84
N ASP A 329 -11.39 -4.39 -3.74
CA ASP A 329 -12.60 -5.13 -4.11
C ASP A 329 -12.65 -6.47 -3.39
N ALA A 330 -13.33 -6.55 -2.25
CA ALA A 330 -13.46 -7.79 -1.48
C ALA A 330 -14.63 -8.63 -2.02
N ARG A 331 -14.33 -9.85 -2.48
CA ARG A 331 -15.29 -10.77 -3.11
C ARG A 331 -15.27 -12.15 -2.45
N VAL A 332 -16.43 -12.77 -2.31
CA VAL A 332 -16.54 -14.18 -1.97
C VAL A 332 -16.03 -15.02 -3.14
N ALA A 333 -15.11 -15.94 -2.88
CA ALA A 333 -14.37 -16.65 -3.91
C ALA A 333 -15.25 -17.53 -4.82
N HIS A 334 -16.31 -18.13 -4.27
CA HIS A 334 -17.11 -19.13 -4.97
C HIS A 334 -18.23 -18.55 -5.83
N ASP A 335 -18.83 -17.43 -5.43
CA ASP A 335 -19.96 -16.81 -6.14
C ASP A 335 -19.69 -15.38 -6.64
N GLY A 336 -18.55 -14.79 -6.29
CA GLY A 336 -18.18 -13.44 -6.69
C GLY A 336 -19.02 -12.33 -6.05
N SER A 337 -19.83 -12.65 -5.04
CA SER A 337 -20.60 -11.66 -4.29
C SER A 337 -19.67 -10.70 -3.54
N ALA A 338 -20.06 -9.43 -3.44
CA ALA A 338 -19.29 -8.43 -2.71
C ALA A 338 -19.39 -8.67 -1.19
N VAL A 339 -18.25 -8.60 -0.50
CA VAL A 339 -18.22 -8.66 0.97
C VAL A 339 -18.34 -7.25 1.52
N ALA A 340 -19.34 -7.02 2.37
CA ALA A 340 -19.58 -5.72 2.99
C ALA A 340 -18.34 -5.21 3.76
N PHE A 341 -18.05 -3.91 3.67
CA PHE A 341 -16.86 -3.32 4.28
C PHE A 341 -16.86 -3.49 5.80
N GLU A 342 -18.02 -3.42 6.44
CA GLU A 342 -18.20 -3.61 7.88
C GLU A 342 -17.73 -4.98 8.37
N HIS A 343 -17.83 -6.00 7.51
CA HIS A 343 -17.38 -7.36 7.82
C HIS A 343 -15.89 -7.57 7.55
N THR A 344 -15.23 -6.66 6.81
CA THR A 344 -13.82 -6.79 6.44
C THR A 344 -12.90 -5.79 7.14
N ARG A 345 -13.42 -4.63 7.55
CA ARG A 345 -12.66 -3.54 8.16
C ARG A 345 -11.99 -3.96 9.47
N GLU A 346 -10.69 -3.70 9.58
CA GLU A 346 -9.84 -4.07 10.73
C GLU A 346 -9.86 -5.58 11.03
N LEU A 347 -10.13 -6.40 10.01
CA LEU A 347 -10.04 -7.86 10.04
C LEU A 347 -9.26 -8.34 8.82
N HIS A 348 -9.81 -8.11 7.62
CA HIS A 348 -9.16 -8.42 6.35
C HIS A 348 -8.59 -7.18 5.68
N LEU A 349 -9.26 -6.03 5.81
CA LEU A 349 -8.83 -4.76 5.24
C LEU A 349 -8.27 -3.88 6.35
N MET A 350 -6.96 -3.64 6.29
CA MET A 350 -6.20 -2.88 7.27
C MET A 350 -5.81 -1.54 6.65
N ARG A 351 -6.55 -0.48 7.01
CA ARG A 351 -6.22 0.89 6.57
C ARG A 351 -4.85 1.31 7.09
N VAL A 352 -3.90 1.63 6.23
CA VAL A 352 -2.58 2.11 6.66
C VAL A 352 -2.61 3.63 6.85
N GLU A 353 -2.12 4.11 7.99
CA GLU A 353 -1.87 5.53 8.26
C GLU A 353 -0.37 5.77 8.01
N PRO A 354 0.02 6.38 6.88
CA PRO A 354 1.43 6.45 6.50
C PRO A 354 2.31 7.17 7.53
N LEU A 355 1.81 8.24 8.13
CA LEU A 355 2.58 9.01 9.12
C LEU A 355 2.85 8.19 10.39
N GLU A 356 1.86 7.44 10.88
CA GLU A 356 2.03 6.54 12.02
C GLU A 356 2.97 5.37 11.69
N ALA A 357 2.87 4.83 10.47
CA ALA A 357 3.75 3.78 9.98
C ALA A 357 5.22 4.22 9.85
N ILE A 358 5.46 5.51 9.62
CA ILE A 358 6.80 6.12 9.60
C ILE A 358 7.32 6.29 11.03
N GLN A 359 6.49 6.75 11.97
CA GLN A 359 6.92 7.04 13.33
C GLN A 359 7.10 5.79 14.20
N SER A 360 6.33 4.74 13.96
CA SER A 360 6.30 3.57 14.83
C SER A 360 6.82 2.33 14.10
N ASP A 361 8.01 1.89 14.50
CA ASP A 361 8.60 0.61 14.07
C ASP A 361 7.67 -0.59 14.30
N MET A 362 6.81 -0.52 15.31
CA MET A 362 5.87 -1.59 15.67
C MET A 362 4.49 -1.44 15.01
N TYR A 363 4.29 -0.44 14.14
CA TYR A 363 3.00 -0.14 13.53
C TYR A 363 2.36 -1.36 12.89
N PHE A 364 3.05 -2.00 11.94
CA PHE A 364 2.51 -3.17 11.23
C PHE A 364 2.38 -4.40 12.13
N VAL A 365 3.27 -4.58 13.11
CA VAL A 365 3.15 -5.65 14.12
C VAL A 365 1.86 -5.48 14.91
N ASN A 366 1.60 -4.27 15.43
CA ASN A 366 0.40 -3.97 16.20
C ASN A 366 -0.87 -4.20 15.38
N ARG A 367 -0.88 -3.80 14.11
CA ARG A 367 -2.02 -4.01 13.20
C ARG A 367 -2.24 -5.49 12.88
N PHE A 368 -1.17 -6.24 12.64
CA PHE A 368 -1.21 -7.69 12.45
C PHE A 368 -1.81 -8.40 13.67
N GLU A 369 -1.29 -8.13 14.88
CA GLU A 369 -1.77 -8.74 16.12
C GLU A 369 -3.23 -8.37 16.44
N ALA A 370 -3.61 -7.11 16.24
CA ALA A 370 -4.98 -6.66 16.44
C ALA A 370 -5.98 -7.41 15.54
N SER A 371 -5.64 -7.58 14.26
CA SER A 371 -6.45 -8.35 13.32
C SER A 371 -6.53 -9.83 13.70
N LEU A 372 -5.41 -10.45 14.11
CA LEU A 372 -5.41 -11.83 14.61
C LEU A 372 -6.31 -12.03 15.83
N GLN A 373 -6.23 -11.11 16.81
CA GLN A 373 -7.08 -11.16 18.00
C GLN A 373 -8.55 -11.05 17.63
N ARG A 374 -8.89 -10.18 16.67
CA ARG A 374 -10.27 -10.02 16.20
C ARG A 374 -10.79 -11.30 15.54
N ARG A 375 -9.99 -11.93 14.68
CA ARG A 375 -10.32 -13.22 14.06
C ARG A 375 -10.56 -14.30 15.12
N ARG A 376 -9.68 -14.42 16.11
CA ARG A 376 -9.83 -15.39 17.21
C ARG A 376 -11.14 -15.21 17.96
N ARG A 377 -11.54 -13.98 18.25
CA ARG A 377 -12.83 -13.67 18.90
C ARG A 377 -14.03 -14.05 18.03
N GLN A 378 -13.99 -13.80 16.72
CA GLN A 378 -15.07 -14.19 15.81
C GLN A 378 -15.24 -15.71 15.74
N LYS A 379 -14.14 -16.47 15.67
CA LYS A 379 -14.20 -17.95 15.69
C LYS A 379 -14.80 -18.47 16.99
N GLN A 380 -14.38 -17.95 18.14
CA GLN A 380 -14.95 -18.34 19.44
C GLN A 380 -16.46 -18.05 19.55
N GLN A 381 -16.94 -16.97 18.94
CA GLN A 381 -18.38 -16.65 18.91
C GLN A 381 -19.15 -17.56 17.96
N GLN A 382 -18.55 -17.98 16.84
CA GLN A 382 -19.13 -18.94 15.91
C GLN A 382 -19.20 -20.35 16.51
N ASP A 383 -18.18 -20.78 17.25
CA ASP A 383 -18.14 -22.11 17.88
C ASP A 383 -19.08 -22.22 19.10
N ALA A 384 -19.50 -21.09 19.67
CA ALA A 384 -20.38 -21.02 20.85
C ALA A 384 -21.88 -20.95 20.51
N ASN A 385 -22.24 -20.69 19.25
CA ASN A 385 -23.60 -20.64 18.73
C ASN A 385 -23.90 -21.89 17.89
#